data_AF-A0A0U5ESE1-F1
#
_entry.id   AF-A0A0U5ESE1-F1
#
_cell.length_a   1.000
_cell.length_b   1.000
_cell.length_c   1.000
_cell.angle_alpha   90.00
_cell.angle_beta   90.00
_cell.angle_gamma   90.00
#
_symmetry.space_group_name_H-M   'P 1'
#
loop_
_entity.id
_entity.type
_entity.pdbx_description
1 polymer ?
#
loop_
_entity_poly.entity_id
_entity_poly.type
_entity_poly.pdbx_seq_one_letter_code
_entity_poly.pdbx_strand_id
1 'polypeptide(L)' 'MSSLFQIEIPKRNTACSAQGERLLPGMEYYSLLMENDMQQMIRQDFCISCWPQVADSDTVLNSRSYWKSKIDLKKK' A
#
# COMPACT_ATOMS: atom_id res chain seq x y z
N MET A 1 -19.97 21.02 14.48
CA MET A 1 -18.55 20.67 14.69
C MET A 1 -18.14 19.81 13.52
N SER A 2 -17.24 20.31 12.68
CA SER A 2 -16.76 19.64 11.48
C SER A 2 -16.13 18.31 11.90
N SER A 3 -16.73 17.19 11.49
CA SER A 3 -16.09 15.89 11.60
C SER A 3 -14.72 16.01 10.92
N LEU A 4 -13.64 15.87 11.67
CA LEU A 4 -12.32 15.67 11.09
C LEU A 4 -12.45 14.39 10.27
N PHE A 5 -12.45 14.50 8.95
CA PHE A 5 -12.48 13.35 8.04
C PHE A 5 -11.22 12.52 8.28
N GLN A 6 -11.32 11.57 9.20
CA GLN A 6 -10.26 10.63 9.50
C GLN A 6 -10.41 9.47 8.52
N ILE A 7 -9.76 9.58 7.36
CA ILE A 7 -9.64 8.45 6.45
C ILE A 7 -8.80 7.39 7.18
N GLU A 8 -9.43 6.27 7.53
CA GLU A 8 -8.74 5.16 8.17
C GLU A 8 -7.94 4.40 7.09
N ILE A 9 -6.62 4.50 7.15
CA ILE A 9 -5.72 3.78 6.24
C ILE A 9 -5.46 2.39 6.84
N PRO A 10 -5.78 1.29 6.12
CA PRO A 10 -5.52 -0.04 6.62
C PRO A 10 -4.04 -0.30 6.93
N LYS A 11 -3.80 -1.22 7.86
CA LYS A 11 -2.44 -1.66 8.20
C LYS A 11 -1.75 -2.26 6.98
N ARG A 12 -0.42 -2.13 6.95
CA ARG A 12 0.43 -2.72 5.92
C ARG A 12 0.32 -4.25 5.94
N ASN A 13 0.20 -4.84 4.76
CA ASN A 13 0.32 -6.28 4.55
C ASN A 13 1.75 -6.77 4.76
N THR A 14 1.89 -8.01 5.23
CA THR A 14 3.20 -8.65 5.44
C THR A 14 3.81 -9.20 4.15
N ALA A 15 3.03 -9.25 3.07
CA ALA A 15 3.41 -9.80 1.78
C ALA A 15 3.04 -8.84 0.63
N CYS A 16 3.78 -8.95 -0.47
CA CYS A 16 3.54 -8.25 -1.72
C CYS A 16 2.20 -8.70 -2.33
N SER A 17 1.35 -7.75 -2.70
CA SER A 17 0.04 -8.00 -3.30
C SER A 17 0.10 -8.54 -4.72
N ALA A 18 1.25 -8.42 -5.41
CA ALA A 18 1.42 -8.97 -6.76
C ALA A 18 1.78 -10.46 -6.76
N GLN A 19 2.87 -10.84 -6.07
CA GLN A 19 3.44 -12.19 -6.13
C GLN A 19 3.50 -12.92 -4.78
N GLY A 20 3.04 -12.29 -3.69
CA GLY A 20 3.03 -12.90 -2.36
C GLY A 20 4.37 -12.92 -1.63
N GLU A 21 5.42 -12.34 -2.19
CA GLU A 21 6.73 -12.25 -1.54
C GLU A 21 6.65 -11.53 -0.19
N ARG A 22 7.38 -12.03 0.82
CA ARG A 22 7.34 -11.44 2.16
C ARG A 22 8.07 -10.10 2.19
N LEU A 23 7.41 -9.08 2.71
CA LEU A 23 7.97 -7.75 2.93
C LEU A 23 8.70 -7.71 4.28
N LEU A 24 10.04 -7.76 4.22
CA LEU A 24 10.93 -7.92 5.38
C LEU A 24 11.43 -6.58 5.95
N PRO A 25 11.84 -6.56 7.24
CA PRO A 25 12.55 -5.41 7.83
C PRO A 25 13.72 -4.94 6.96
N GLY A 26 13.85 -3.63 6.80
CA GLY A 26 14.87 -3.00 5.96
C GLY A 26 14.50 -2.84 4.48
N MET A 27 13.43 -3.50 4.00
CA MET A 27 12.99 -3.38 2.60
C MET A 27 12.22 -2.08 2.35
N GLU A 28 12.43 -1.51 1.17
CA GLU A 28 11.55 -0.50 0.60
C GLU A 28 10.34 -1.15 -0.08
N TYR A 29 9.20 -0.49 -0.01
CA TYR A 29 7.95 -0.95 -0.59
C TYR A 29 7.07 0.24 -0.99
N TYR A 30 6.10 -0.03 -1.85
CA TYR A 30 5.07 0.92 -2.25
C TYR A 30 3.72 0.46 -1.70
N SER A 31 2.89 1.39 -1.27
CA SER A 31 1.51 1.10 -0.88
C SER A 31 0.56 1.84 -1.79
N LEU A 32 -0.53 1.19 -2.17
CA LEU A 32 -1.62 1.73 -2.95
C LEU A 32 -2.88 1.72 -2.09
N LEU A 33 -3.52 2.88 -1.94
CA LEU A 33 -4.79 3.03 -1.24
C LEU A 33 -5.89 3.17 -2.28
N MET A 34 -6.88 2.29 -2.22
CA MET A 34 -8.02 2.28 -3.13
C MET A 34 -9.29 2.13 -2.32
N GLU A 35 -10.43 2.27 -3.00
CA GLU A 35 -11.75 2.09 -2.42
C GLU A 35 -12.42 0.93 -3.17
N ASN A 36 -12.99 -0.02 -2.43
CA ASN A 36 -13.74 -1.13 -3.05
C ASN A 36 -15.18 -0.71 -3.37
N ASP A 37 -15.95 -1.61 -3.99
CA ASP A 37 -17.36 -1.38 -4.36
C ASP A 37 -18.26 -1.05 -3.15
N MET A 38 -17.83 -1.40 -1.94
CA MET A 38 -18.54 -1.12 -0.69
C MET A 38 -18.09 0.19 -0.02
N GLN A 39 -17.35 1.05 -0.74
CA GLN A 39 -16.79 2.30 -0.22
C GLN A 39 -15.81 2.11 0.95
N GLN A 40 -15.21 0.92 1.07
CA GLN A 40 -14.21 0.63 2.09
C GLN A 40 -12.81 0.87 1.56
N MET A 41 -11.99 1.53 2.38
CA MET A 41 -10.58 1.74 2.07
C MET A 41 -9.83 0.41 2.13
N ILE A 42 -9.17 0.06 1.02
CA ILE A 42 -8.31 -1.11 0.90
C ILE A 42 -6.89 -0.66 0.61
N ARG A 43 -5.93 -1.40 1.18
CA ARG A 43 -4.50 -1.17 0.98
C ARG A 43 -3.87 -2.39 0.32
N GLN A 44 -3.14 -2.15 -0.75
CA GLN A 44 -2.25 -3.12 -1.37
C GLN A 44 -0.81 -2.67 -1.21
N ASP A 45 0.10 -3.60 -0.94
CA ASP A 45 1.51 -3.29 -0.72
C ASP A 45 2.36 -4.07 -1.71
N PHE A 46 3.31 -3.41 -2.36
CA PHE A 46 4.12 -3.98 -3.41
C PHE A 46 5.60 -3.85 -3.06
N CYS A 47 6.36 -4.92 -3.27
CA CYS A 47 7.82 -4.84 -3.21
C CYS A 47 8.35 -3.97 -4.37
N ILE A 48 9.58 -3.47 -4.22
CA ILE A 48 10.21 -2.59 -5.20
C ILE A 48 10.30 -3.21 -6.61
N SER A 49 10.43 -4.54 -6.69
CA SER A 49 10.52 -5.27 -7.96
C SER A 49 9.17 -5.39 -8.66
N CYS A 50 8.06 -5.48 -7.91
CA CYS A 50 6.72 -5.59 -8.48
C CYS A 50 6.09 -4.23 -8.79
N TRP A 51 6.52 -3.15 -8.13
CA TRP A 51 5.93 -1.83 -8.31
C TRP A 51 5.89 -1.34 -9.77
N PRO A 52 6.94 -1.49 -10.61
CA PRO A 52 6.90 -1.03 -12.00
C PRO A 52 5.77 -1.65 -12.84
N GLN A 53 5.33 -2.87 -12.49
CA GLN A 53 4.24 -3.55 -13.19
C GLN A 53 2.85 -2.95 -12.85
N VAL A 54 2.77 -2.23 -11.73
CA VAL A 54 1.54 -1.61 -11.20
C VAL A 54 1.56 -0.10 -11.45
N ALA A 55 2.74 0.53 -11.43
CA ALA A 55 2.91 1.98 -11.55
C ALA A 55 2.28 2.56 -12.82
N ASP A 56 2.36 1.82 -13.93
CA ASP A 56 1.84 2.23 -15.24
C ASP A 56 0.46 1.64 -15.55
N SER A 57 -0.17 0.93 -14.60
CA SER A 57 -1.49 0.34 -14.82
C SER A 57 -2.62 1.32 -14.48
N ASP A 58 -3.79 1.10 -15.08
CA ASP A 58 -5.03 1.81 -14.74
C ASP A 58 -5.39 1.71 -13.25
N THR A 59 -4.80 0.75 -12.53
CA THR A 59 -4.98 0.56 -11.09
C THR A 59 -4.46 1.77 -10.30
N VAL A 60 -3.33 2.37 -10.68
CA VAL A 60 -2.81 3.56 -10.00
C VAL A 60 -3.65 4.79 -10.33
N LEU A 61 -4.11 4.92 -11.58
CA LEU A 61 -4.98 6.01 -12.00
C LEU A 61 -6.32 6.03 -11.25
N ASN A 62 -6.86 4.84 -10.94
CA ASN A 62 -8.11 4.70 -10.17
C ASN A 62 -7.89 4.62 -8.65
N SER A 63 -6.65 4.76 -8.18
CA SER A 63 -6.35 4.77 -6.75
C SER A 63 -6.64 6.12 -6.10
N ARG A 64 -6.92 6.11 -4.80
CA ARG A 64 -7.05 7.34 -4.00
C ARG A 64 -5.70 7.99 -3.78
N SER A 65 -4.66 7.17 -3.55
CA SER A 65 -3.29 7.64 -3.35
C SER A 65 -2.32 6.45 -3.38
N TYR A 66 -1.03 6.75 -3.52
CA TYR A 66 0.05 5.80 -3.30
C TYR A 66 1.24 6.49 -2.63
N TRP A 67 2.08 5.71 -1.95
CA TRP A 67 3.31 6.22 -1.36
C TRP A 67 4.40 5.16 -1.30
N LYS A 68 5.66 5.63 -1.29
CA LYS A 68 6.84 4.80 -1.01
C LYS A 68 7.16 4.87 0.47
N SER A 69 7.57 3.76 1.06
CA SER A 69 8.01 3.69 2.46
C SER A 69 9.07 2.60 2.63
N LYS A 70 9.64 2.51 3.83
CA LYS A 70 10.63 1.50 4.21
C LYS A 70 10.20 0.84 5.51
N ILE A 71 10.40 -0.48 5.61
CA ILE A 71 10.09 -1.22 6.83
C ILE A 71 11.26 -1.03 7.79
N ASP A 72 10.96 -0.54 8.98
CA ASP A 72 11.98 -0.35 10.01
C ASP A 72 12.69 -1.68 10.34
N LEU A 73 14.01 -1.58 10.52
CA LEU A 73 14.77 -2.67 11.11
C LEU A 73 14.29 -2.83 12.55
N LYS A 74 13.82 -4.02 12.93
CA LYS A 74 13.55 -4.30 14.35
C LYS A 74 14.85 -4.05 15.12
N LYS A 75 14.85 -3.06 16.01
CA LYS A 75 15.94 -2.88 16.97
C LYS A 75 15.96 -4.14 17.84
N LYS A 76 17.10 -4.83 17.86
CA LYS A 76 17.37 -5.92 18.82
C LYS A 76 17.48 -5.33 20.22
#